data_AF-X8DH28-F1
#
_entry.id   AF-X8DH28-F1
#
_cell.length_a   1.000
_cell.length_b   1.000
_cell.length_c   1.000
_cell.angle_alpha   90.00
_cell.angle_beta   90.00
_cell.angle_gamma   90.00
#
_symmetry.space_group_name_H-M   'P 1'
#
loop_
_entity.id
_entity.type
_entity.pdbx_description
1 polymer ?
#
loop_
_entity_poly.entity_id
_entity_poly.type
_entity_poly.pdbx_seq_one_letter_code
_entity_poly.pdbx_strand_id
1 'polypeptide(L)'
;MVEQGAVVLLTSVETARRLGISKDRWIFPLAGAQANDTFALSERHELHRSPAIRLAGRRAFEIAGLGTDDVELVDIYSCFPSAVQVAAAELGLALDDPARPLTVTGGLTFAGGPWCNYVTHSIATMAQRLRERPGAKGLITANGGYLTKHAFGIYGTEPPASGFAYEDVQADVDQEPRTEAADGYTGTAAVEAWTVNYGRDGSPFQTFVSVRTPTGARTFAKIDDRDASAHIADTDIAGASIEVAADGSARLN
;
A
#
# COMPACT_ATOMS: atom_id res chain seq x y z
N MET A 1 7.88 -0.09 -19.94
CA MET A 1 8.87 -0.77 -19.08
C MET A 1 10.14 0.06 -19.09
N VAL A 2 10.88 0.05 -17.98
CA VAL A 2 12.09 0.85 -17.78
C VAL A 2 13.30 -0.06 -17.57
N GLU A 3 14.48 0.39 -18.00
CA GLU A 3 15.77 -0.26 -17.74
C GLU A 3 16.50 0.54 -16.65
N GLN A 4 16.42 0.09 -15.40
CA GLN A 4 17.02 0.79 -14.27
C GLN A 4 17.46 -0.17 -13.17
N GLY A 5 18.50 0.22 -12.43
CA GLY A 5 19.01 -0.52 -11.27
C GLY A 5 19.31 0.42 -10.11
N ALA A 6 19.14 -0.10 -8.90
CA ALA A 6 19.52 0.57 -7.67
C ALA A 6 20.28 -0.41 -6.77
N VAL A 7 21.27 0.12 -6.06
CA VAL A 7 22.10 -0.66 -5.13
C VAL A 7 22.23 0.11 -3.83
N VAL A 8 22.05 -0.61 -2.72
CA VAL A 8 22.29 -0.09 -1.37
C VAL A 8 23.44 -0.88 -0.77
N LEU A 9 24.46 -0.17 -0.28
CA LEU A 9 25.57 -0.77 0.44
C LEU A 9 25.36 -0.57 1.93
N LEU A 10 25.20 -1.67 2.66
CA LEU A 10 25.04 -1.68 4.11
C LEU A 10 26.32 -2.20 4.78
N THR A 11 26.73 -1.56 5.87
CA THR A 11 27.90 -1.98 6.64
C THR A 11 27.81 -1.52 8.08
N SER A 12 28.62 -2.12 8.97
CA SER A 12 28.75 -1.64 10.34
C SER A 12 29.50 -0.31 10.41
N VAL A 13 29.24 0.49 11.43
CA VAL A 13 30.01 1.72 11.70
C VAL A 13 31.51 1.42 11.84
N GLU A 14 31.87 0.30 12.46
CA GLU A 14 33.25 -0.17 12.57
C GLU A 14 33.90 -0.35 11.19
N THR A 15 33.22 -1.05 10.28
CA THR A 15 33.74 -1.28 8.93
C THR A 15 33.81 0.01 8.13
N ALA A 16 32.81 0.88 8.24
CA ALA A 16 32.82 2.20 7.58
C ALA A 16 34.03 3.04 8.04
N ARG A 17 34.33 3.04 9.35
CA ARG A 17 35.53 3.71 9.90
C ARG A 17 36.82 3.09 9.39
N ARG A 18 36.94 1.75 9.41
CA ARG A 18 38.12 1.02 8.93
C ARG A 18 38.41 1.31 7.46
N LEU A 19 37.37 1.45 6.64
CA LEU A 19 37.49 1.75 5.20
C LEU A 19 37.61 3.27 4.90
N GLY A 20 37.61 4.13 5.92
CA GLY A 20 37.71 5.58 5.73
C GLY A 20 36.49 6.22 5.06
N ILE A 21 35.31 5.60 5.15
CA ILE A 21 34.07 6.15 4.59
C ILE A 21 33.66 7.36 5.44
N SER A 22 33.59 8.54 4.82
CA SER A 22 33.24 9.77 5.51
C SER A 22 31.84 9.74 6.14
N LYS A 23 31.70 10.32 7.34
CA LYS A 23 30.47 10.29 8.15
C LYS A 23 29.28 10.97 7.51
N ASP A 24 29.50 12.02 6.71
CA ASP A 24 28.46 12.72 5.93
C ASP A 24 27.78 11.80 4.90
N ARG A 25 28.35 10.62 4.61
CA ARG A 25 27.73 9.61 3.74
C ARG A 25 26.90 8.59 4.50
N TRP A 26 26.95 8.56 5.82
CA TRP A 26 26.30 7.52 6.61
C TRP A 26 24.82 7.85 6.78
N ILE A 27 23.98 6.87 6.48
CA ILE A 27 22.55 6.90 6.75
C ILE A 27 22.24 5.67 7.60
N PHE A 28 21.50 5.87 8.67
CA PHE A 28 21.14 4.83 9.62
C PHE A 28 19.68 4.43 9.40
N PRO A 29 19.38 3.13 9.26
CA PRO A 29 18.03 2.65 9.54
C PRO A 29 17.80 2.82 11.04
N LEU A 30 16.75 3.54 11.40
CA LEU A 30 16.37 3.83 12.79
C LEU A 30 15.43 2.75 13.32
N ALA A 31 14.44 2.39 12.50
CA ALA A 31 13.43 1.40 12.83
C ALA A 31 12.91 0.72 11.56
N GLY A 32 12.37 -0.47 11.72
CA GLY A 32 11.55 -1.11 10.70
C GLY A 32 10.40 -1.91 11.31
N ALA A 33 9.37 -2.12 10.52
CA ALA A 33 8.30 -3.04 10.88
C ALA A 33 7.69 -3.65 9.62
N GLN A 34 7.05 -4.81 9.77
CA GLN A 34 6.27 -5.41 8.69
C GLN A 34 4.97 -6.02 9.19
N ALA A 35 4.05 -6.21 8.27
CA ALA A 35 2.94 -7.14 8.42
C ALA A 35 2.29 -7.41 7.06
N ASN A 36 1.49 -8.47 6.99
CA ASN A 36 0.62 -8.74 5.85
C ASN A 36 -0.84 -8.51 6.21
N ASP A 37 -1.55 -7.89 5.29
CA ASP A 37 -3.00 -7.80 5.30
C ASP A 37 -3.63 -9.17 4.98
N THR A 38 -4.94 -9.26 5.14
CA THR A 38 -5.72 -10.43 4.74
C THR A 38 -5.52 -10.69 3.24
N PHE A 39 -5.00 -11.89 2.94
CA PHE A 39 -4.59 -12.30 1.60
C PHE A 39 -5.75 -12.41 0.62
N ALA A 40 -6.84 -13.05 1.03
CA ALA A 40 -8.04 -13.17 0.23
C ALA A 40 -8.81 -11.83 0.26
N LEU A 41 -8.99 -11.19 -0.90
CA LEU A 41 -9.74 -9.94 -0.99
C LEU A 41 -11.19 -10.10 -0.49
N SER A 42 -11.78 -11.29 -0.67
CA SER A 42 -13.12 -11.62 -0.17
C SER A 42 -13.21 -11.52 1.36
N GLU A 43 -12.11 -11.81 2.07
CA GLU A 43 -12.09 -11.87 3.52
C GLU A 43 -11.67 -10.56 4.22
N ARG A 44 -11.28 -9.52 3.48
CA ARG A 44 -10.90 -8.24 4.11
C ARG A 44 -12.07 -7.64 4.88
N HIS A 45 -11.86 -6.97 6.01
CA HIS A 45 -12.97 -6.27 6.66
C HIS A 45 -13.54 -5.20 5.73
N GLU A 46 -12.70 -4.23 5.37
CA GLU A 46 -13.01 -3.13 4.47
C GLU A 46 -12.01 -3.11 3.31
N LEU A 47 -12.49 -2.95 2.08
CA LEU A 47 -11.63 -2.97 0.89
C LEU A 47 -10.76 -1.70 0.75
N HIS A 48 -11.10 -0.63 1.46
CA HIS A 48 -10.46 0.68 1.39
C HIS A 48 -9.61 1.01 2.63
N ARG A 49 -9.37 0.02 3.51
CA ARG A 49 -8.53 0.14 4.71
C ARG A 49 -7.43 -0.92 4.71
N SER A 50 -6.42 -0.73 5.54
CA SER A 50 -5.38 -1.74 5.77
C SER A 50 -4.91 -1.76 7.22
N PRO A 51 -5.39 -2.72 8.04
CA PRO A 51 -4.90 -2.90 9.40
C PRO A 51 -3.40 -3.18 9.45
N ALA A 52 -2.85 -3.86 8.45
CA ALA A 52 -1.43 -4.13 8.34
C ALA A 52 -0.59 -2.85 8.20
N ILE A 53 -1.01 -1.90 7.35
CA ILE A 53 -0.34 -0.60 7.24
C ILE A 53 -0.44 0.17 8.56
N ARG A 54 -1.64 0.21 9.17
CA ARG A 54 -1.87 0.94 10.42
C ARG A 54 -0.99 0.42 11.55
N LEU A 55 -0.99 -0.89 11.77
CA LEU A 55 -0.28 -1.52 12.89
C LEU A 55 1.23 -1.53 12.68
N ALA A 56 1.71 -1.93 11.49
CA ALA A 56 3.15 -1.94 11.22
C ALA A 56 3.72 -0.52 11.09
N GLY A 57 2.99 0.42 10.48
CA GLY A 57 3.37 1.83 10.42
C GLY A 57 3.51 2.43 11.82
N ARG A 58 2.48 2.27 12.67
CA ARG A 58 2.53 2.70 14.07
C ARG A 58 3.72 2.07 14.80
N ARG A 59 3.96 0.78 14.61
CA ARG A 59 5.07 0.09 15.27
C ARG A 59 6.44 0.63 14.85
N ALA A 60 6.63 0.93 13.57
CA ALA A 60 7.88 1.53 13.10
C ALA A 60 8.15 2.89 13.77
N PHE A 61 7.12 3.72 13.92
CA PHE A 61 7.18 5.00 14.63
C PHE A 61 7.48 4.83 16.13
N GLU A 62 6.79 3.90 16.81
CA GLU A 62 7.04 3.57 18.21
C GLU A 62 8.49 3.13 18.46
N ILE A 63 9.03 2.24 17.61
CA ILE A 63 10.41 1.78 17.71
C ILE A 63 11.40 2.93 17.50
N ALA A 64 11.11 3.84 16.56
CA ALA A 64 11.94 5.01 16.32
C ALA A 64 11.83 6.07 17.44
N GLY A 65 10.81 6.00 18.30
CA GLY A 65 10.49 7.04 19.28
C GLY A 65 10.07 8.35 18.62
N LEU A 66 9.38 8.28 17.48
CA LEU A 66 8.95 9.42 16.67
C LEU A 66 7.43 9.41 16.45
N GLY A 67 6.84 10.57 16.23
CA GLY A 67 5.50 10.73 15.67
C GLY A 67 5.53 10.96 14.16
N THR A 68 4.36 10.88 13.52
CA THR A 68 4.21 11.15 12.08
C THR A 68 4.70 12.55 11.70
N ASP A 69 4.59 13.55 12.58
CA ASP A 69 5.03 14.92 12.29
C ASP A 69 6.56 15.12 12.40
N ASP A 70 7.29 14.14 12.95
CA ASP A 70 8.75 14.19 13.03
C ASP A 70 9.44 13.71 11.74
N VAL A 71 8.69 13.24 10.73
CA VAL A 71 9.24 12.85 9.42
C VAL A 71 8.99 13.91 8.36
N GLU A 72 10.07 14.51 7.85
CA GLU A 72 10.01 15.56 6.82
C GLU A 72 10.17 15.02 5.39
N LEU A 73 10.55 13.76 5.24
CA LEU A 73 10.70 13.08 3.96
C LEU A 73 9.87 11.81 3.94
N VAL A 74 9.09 11.62 2.89
CA VAL A 74 8.20 10.47 2.75
C VAL A 74 8.33 9.87 1.35
N ASP A 75 8.41 8.55 1.28
CA ASP A 75 8.17 7.79 0.04
C ASP A 75 7.14 6.70 0.29
N ILE A 76 5.89 6.98 -0.09
CA ILE A 76 4.82 5.98 -0.10
C ILE A 76 4.88 5.20 -1.40
N TYR A 77 4.87 3.87 -1.30
CA TYR A 77 4.73 2.99 -2.46
C TYR A 77 3.43 3.28 -3.23
N SER A 78 3.52 3.46 -4.54
CA SER A 78 2.51 4.18 -5.33
C SER A 78 2.16 3.54 -6.68
N CYS A 79 2.00 2.21 -6.74
CA CYS A 79 1.60 1.53 -7.99
C CYS A 79 0.22 1.99 -8.53
N PHE A 80 -0.69 2.38 -7.63
CA PHE A 80 -1.99 2.94 -7.95
C PHE A 80 -2.32 4.05 -6.94
N PRO A 81 -3.19 5.03 -7.29
CA PRO A 81 -3.62 6.07 -6.36
C PRO A 81 -4.23 5.52 -5.06
N SER A 82 -4.99 4.43 -5.14
CA SER A 82 -5.58 3.78 -3.97
C SER A 82 -4.53 3.32 -2.95
N ALA A 83 -3.37 2.83 -3.40
CA ALA A 83 -2.30 2.43 -2.50
C ALA A 83 -1.76 3.63 -1.69
N VAL A 84 -1.62 4.79 -2.35
CA VAL A 84 -1.19 6.03 -1.70
C VAL A 84 -2.25 6.53 -0.72
N GLN A 85 -3.52 6.56 -1.15
CA GLN A 85 -4.63 7.04 -0.34
C GLN A 85 -4.83 6.22 0.93
N VAL A 86 -4.84 4.89 0.81
CA VAL A 86 -4.96 4.00 1.97
C VAL A 86 -3.75 4.14 2.88
N ALA A 87 -2.53 4.15 2.34
CA ALA A 87 -1.33 4.30 3.15
C ALA A 87 -1.29 5.63 3.91
N ALA A 88 -1.60 6.74 3.24
CA ALA A 88 -1.63 8.06 3.85
C ALA A 88 -2.71 8.14 4.95
N ALA A 89 -3.90 7.61 4.71
CA ALA A 89 -4.98 7.58 5.69
C ALA A 89 -4.63 6.77 6.95
N GLU A 90 -4.00 5.59 6.79
CA GLU A 90 -3.61 4.74 7.93
C GLU A 90 -2.41 5.30 8.71
N LEU A 91 -1.55 6.09 8.07
CA LEU A 91 -0.36 6.70 8.68
C LEU A 91 -0.60 8.12 9.23
N GLY A 92 -1.77 8.72 8.94
CA GLY A 92 -2.08 10.10 9.32
C GLY A 92 -1.32 11.14 8.50
N LEU A 93 -1.00 10.84 7.24
CA LEU A 93 -0.32 11.76 6.32
C LEU A 93 -1.34 12.48 5.44
N ALA A 94 -1.22 13.80 5.32
CA ALA A 94 -2.06 14.59 4.43
C ALA A 94 -1.69 14.33 2.96
N LEU A 95 -2.72 14.21 2.10
CA LEU A 95 -2.53 13.98 0.66
C LEU A 95 -2.11 15.23 -0.11
N ASP A 96 -2.41 16.40 0.45
CA ASP A 96 -2.30 17.72 -0.19
C ASP A 96 -1.35 18.67 0.55
N ASP A 97 -0.45 18.15 1.38
CA ASP A 97 0.58 18.94 2.06
C ASP A 97 1.72 19.29 1.09
N PRO A 98 1.86 20.56 0.65
CA PRO A 98 2.92 20.97 -0.26
C PRO A 98 4.30 20.99 0.41
N ALA A 99 4.36 21.08 1.75
CA ALA A 99 5.62 21.07 2.49
C ALA A 99 6.18 19.65 2.66
N ARG A 100 5.31 18.63 2.59
CA ARG A 100 5.68 17.22 2.69
C ARG A 100 5.03 16.37 1.59
N PRO A 101 5.57 16.42 0.36
CA PRO A 101 5.15 15.50 -0.69
C PRO A 101 5.31 14.04 -0.27
N LEU A 102 4.37 13.18 -0.66
CA LEU A 102 4.35 11.75 -0.31
C LEU A 102 5.33 10.89 -1.10
N THR A 103 6.24 11.51 -1.87
CA THR A 103 7.33 10.81 -2.55
C THR A 103 8.56 11.70 -2.65
N VAL A 104 9.73 11.09 -2.40
CA VAL A 104 11.04 11.70 -2.70
C VAL A 104 11.60 11.24 -4.04
N THR A 105 11.04 10.15 -4.58
CA THR A 105 11.50 9.45 -5.78
C THR A 105 10.71 9.84 -7.04
N GLY A 106 9.46 10.28 -6.86
CA GLY A 106 8.53 10.62 -7.95
C GLY A 106 7.37 9.61 -8.12
N GLY A 107 7.31 8.56 -7.30
CA GLY A 107 6.28 7.52 -7.37
C GLY A 107 6.39 6.59 -8.59
N LEU A 108 5.75 5.42 -8.54
CA LEU A 108 5.87 4.42 -9.63
C LEU A 108 5.37 4.97 -10.98
N THR A 109 4.35 5.83 -10.96
CA THR A 109 3.75 6.43 -12.16
C THR A 109 4.75 7.26 -12.96
N PHE A 110 5.60 8.06 -12.30
CA PHE A 110 6.45 9.04 -12.96
C PHE A 110 7.95 8.66 -12.93
N ALA A 111 8.42 8.01 -11.87
CA ALA A 111 9.80 7.53 -11.77
C ALA A 111 10.04 6.25 -12.59
N GLY A 112 8.97 5.57 -13.01
CA GLY A 112 9.03 4.27 -13.66
C GLY A 112 9.08 3.11 -12.67
N GLY A 113 8.32 2.05 -12.95
CA GLY A 113 8.23 0.85 -12.10
C GLY A 113 9.16 -0.27 -12.56
N PRO A 114 10.28 -0.56 -11.88
CA PRO A 114 11.18 -1.68 -12.20
C PRO A 114 10.64 -2.98 -11.58
N TRP A 115 9.40 -3.33 -11.94
CA TRP A 115 8.66 -4.45 -11.37
C TRP A 115 8.66 -4.43 -9.83
N CYS A 116 9.49 -5.25 -9.18
CA CYS A 116 9.58 -5.35 -7.71
C CYS A 116 10.60 -4.40 -7.07
N ASN A 117 11.45 -3.73 -7.85
CA ASN A 117 12.63 -3.06 -7.29
C ASN A 117 12.43 -1.57 -6.95
N TYR A 118 11.19 -1.04 -7.05
CA TYR A 118 10.94 0.40 -6.82
C TYR A 118 11.48 0.87 -5.47
N VAL A 119 11.24 0.12 -4.40
CA VAL A 119 11.61 0.53 -3.03
C VAL A 119 13.13 0.64 -2.84
N THR A 120 13.93 -0.12 -3.57
CA THR A 120 15.40 0.05 -3.53
C THR A 120 15.81 1.42 -4.09
N HIS A 121 15.11 1.91 -5.13
CA HIS A 121 15.30 3.27 -5.63
C HIS A 121 14.82 4.32 -4.61
N SER A 122 13.72 4.06 -3.90
CA SER A 122 13.27 4.92 -2.79
C SER A 122 14.31 5.01 -1.68
N ILE A 123 14.91 3.89 -1.26
CA ILE A 123 15.96 3.88 -0.23
C ILE A 123 17.20 4.64 -0.69
N ALA A 124 17.65 4.43 -1.92
CA ALA A 124 18.80 5.14 -2.47
C ALA A 124 18.55 6.66 -2.57
N THR A 125 17.36 7.06 -3.01
CA THR A 125 16.97 8.47 -3.12
C THR A 125 16.81 9.11 -1.75
N MET A 126 16.13 8.44 -0.82
CA MET A 126 15.99 8.89 0.56
C MET A 126 17.36 9.12 1.22
N ALA A 127 18.31 8.20 1.02
CA ALA A 127 19.66 8.35 1.53
C ALA A 127 20.36 9.59 0.97
N GLN A 128 20.17 9.95 -0.31
CA GLN A 128 20.70 11.19 -0.88
C GLN A 128 20.05 12.42 -0.25
N ARG A 129 18.71 12.44 -0.13
CA ARG A 129 17.97 13.56 0.46
C ARG A 129 18.32 13.81 1.93
N LEU A 130 18.51 12.76 2.71
CA LEU A 130 18.90 12.87 4.12
C LEU A 130 20.32 13.41 4.29
N ARG A 131 21.25 13.09 3.38
CA ARG A 131 22.60 13.68 3.39
C ARG A 131 22.58 15.19 3.11
N GLU A 132 21.65 15.64 2.26
CA GLU A 132 21.44 17.06 1.96
C GLU A 132 20.77 17.81 3.13
N ARG A 133 20.11 17.08 4.05
CA ARG A 133 19.38 17.65 5.20
C ARG A 133 19.69 16.90 6.50
N PRO A 134 20.91 17.02 7.05
CA PRO A 134 21.29 16.37 8.30
C PRO A 134 20.30 16.68 9.43
N GLY A 135 19.93 15.66 10.19
CA GLY A 135 18.93 15.77 11.26
C GLY A 135 17.49 15.45 10.84
N ALA A 136 17.14 15.56 9.56
CA ALA A 136 15.83 15.15 9.06
C ALA A 136 15.59 13.64 9.22
N LYS A 137 14.33 13.23 9.16
CA LYS A 137 13.88 11.85 9.21
C LYS A 137 13.09 11.50 7.95
N GLY A 138 13.35 10.29 7.45
CA GLY A 138 12.73 9.77 6.24
C GLY A 138 11.90 8.53 6.51
N LEU A 139 10.66 8.50 6.04
CA LEU A 139 9.79 7.32 6.03
C LEU A 139 9.74 6.73 4.62
N ILE A 140 9.89 5.41 4.52
CA ILE A 140 9.64 4.66 3.28
C ILE A 140 8.64 3.56 3.59
N THR A 141 7.63 3.42 2.71
CA THR A 141 6.71 2.28 2.73
C THR A 141 6.97 1.39 1.51
N ALA A 142 6.83 0.09 1.73
CA ALA A 142 6.91 -0.94 0.69
C ALA A 142 5.59 -1.69 0.65
N ASN A 143 5.09 -1.94 -0.56
CA ASN A 143 3.88 -2.72 -0.76
C ASN A 143 4.11 -3.84 -1.78
N GLY A 144 3.54 -5.02 -1.50
CA GLY A 144 3.50 -6.17 -2.40
C GLY A 144 2.10 -6.75 -2.56
N GLY A 145 1.77 -7.19 -3.78
CA GLY A 145 0.45 -7.76 -4.11
C GLY A 145 -0.64 -6.69 -4.18
N TYR A 146 -1.85 -7.06 -3.77
CA TYR A 146 -3.05 -6.20 -3.83
C TYR A 146 -3.22 -5.41 -2.53
N LEU A 147 -2.21 -4.64 -2.12
CA LEU A 147 -2.16 -4.06 -0.77
C LEU A 147 -1.99 -5.11 0.34
N THR A 148 -1.28 -6.20 0.04
CA THR A 148 -1.24 -7.39 0.92
C THR A 148 -0.01 -7.43 1.81
N LYS A 149 1.18 -7.11 1.31
CA LYS A 149 2.43 -7.24 2.08
C LYS A 149 3.02 -5.87 2.31
N HIS A 150 3.32 -5.52 3.55
CA HIS A 150 3.80 -4.19 3.91
C HIS A 150 5.08 -4.27 4.70
N ALA A 151 6.03 -3.40 4.36
CA ALA A 151 7.22 -3.15 5.16
C ALA A 151 7.50 -1.66 5.25
N PHE A 152 8.04 -1.24 6.39
CA PHE A 152 8.28 0.16 6.74
C PHE A 152 9.73 0.32 7.16
N GLY A 153 10.35 1.42 6.74
CA GLY A 153 11.67 1.83 7.18
C GLY A 153 11.72 3.30 7.53
N ILE A 154 12.25 3.62 8.70
CA ILE A 154 12.56 4.99 9.11
C ILE A 154 14.07 5.18 9.07
N TYR A 155 14.53 6.26 8.46
CA TYR A 155 15.95 6.54 8.19
C TYR A 155 16.35 7.92 8.69
N GLY A 156 17.62 8.09 9.09
CA GLY A 156 18.19 9.37 9.51
C GLY A 156 19.71 9.41 9.40
N THR A 157 20.31 10.57 9.67
CA THR A 157 21.77 10.76 9.67
C THR A 157 22.43 10.45 11.01
N GLU A 158 21.64 10.40 12.08
CA GLU A 158 22.11 10.04 13.42
C GLU A 158 21.75 8.60 13.77
N PRO A 159 22.63 7.85 14.47
CA PRO A 159 22.31 6.49 14.88
C PRO A 159 21.16 6.48 15.91
N PRO A 160 20.29 5.46 15.88
CA PRO A 160 19.26 5.29 16.90
C PRO A 160 19.90 5.04 18.28
N ALA A 161 19.40 5.71 19.32
CA ALA A 161 20.00 5.67 20.67
C ALA A 161 20.08 4.26 21.27
N SER A 162 19.09 3.42 20.96
CA SER A 162 18.99 2.03 21.46
C SER A 162 19.44 0.99 20.43
N GLY A 163 20.07 1.41 19.32
CA GLY A 163 20.34 0.55 18.17
C GLY A 163 19.13 0.37 17.25
N PHE A 164 19.36 -0.20 16.07
CA PHE A 164 18.29 -0.52 15.13
C PHE A 164 17.43 -1.64 15.71
N ALA A 165 16.12 -1.48 15.61
CA ALA A 165 15.16 -2.52 15.95
C ALA A 165 14.12 -2.69 14.84
N TYR A 166 13.61 -3.91 14.76
CA TYR A 166 12.68 -4.35 13.75
C TYR A 166 11.65 -5.29 14.36
N GLU A 167 10.39 -5.18 13.95
CA GLU A 167 9.33 -6.06 14.43
C GLU A 167 8.35 -6.49 13.34
N ASP A 168 7.97 -7.77 13.38
CA ASP A 168 6.86 -8.31 12.61
C ASP A 168 5.61 -8.33 13.51
N VAL A 169 4.60 -7.53 13.18
CA VAL A 169 3.38 -7.37 13.99
C VAL A 169 2.22 -8.20 13.47
N GLN A 170 2.48 -9.28 12.72
CA GLN A 170 1.44 -10.12 12.14
C GLN A 170 0.43 -10.64 13.18
N ALA A 171 0.89 -10.99 14.38
CA ALA A 171 0.01 -11.51 15.44
C ALA A 171 -1.07 -10.50 15.90
N ASP A 172 -0.79 -9.20 15.80
CA ASP A 172 -1.77 -8.15 16.11
C ASP A 172 -2.73 -7.95 14.94
N VAL A 173 -2.22 -8.01 13.70
CA VAL A 173 -3.04 -7.92 12.48
C VAL A 173 -4.00 -9.09 12.37
N ASP A 174 -3.59 -10.30 12.77
CA ASP A 174 -4.42 -11.51 12.73
C ASP A 174 -5.61 -11.46 13.70
N GLN A 175 -5.60 -10.52 14.67
CA GLN A 175 -6.72 -10.29 15.59
C GLN A 175 -7.73 -9.26 15.06
N GLU A 176 -7.40 -8.56 13.97
CA GLU A 176 -8.28 -7.57 13.37
C GLU A 176 -9.49 -8.23 12.71
N PRO A 177 -10.65 -7.54 12.65
CA PRO A 177 -11.85 -8.08 12.04
C PRO A 177 -11.62 -8.55 10.60
N ARG A 178 -12.40 -9.56 10.19
CA ARG A 178 -12.45 -10.09 8.83
C ARG A 178 -13.89 -10.19 8.37
N THR A 179 -14.06 -10.25 7.06
CA THR A 179 -15.33 -10.63 6.42
C THR A 179 -15.32 -12.12 6.12
N GLU A 180 -16.47 -12.79 6.26
CA GLU A 180 -16.64 -14.15 5.75
C GLU A 180 -16.73 -14.16 4.23
N ALA A 181 -15.96 -15.02 3.57
CA ALA A 181 -16.09 -15.27 2.14
C ALA A 181 -17.26 -16.23 1.86
N ALA A 182 -18.16 -15.84 0.95
CA ALA A 182 -19.27 -16.68 0.48
C ALA A 182 -18.99 -17.21 -0.93
N ASP A 183 -18.09 -18.19 -1.01
CA ASP A 183 -17.77 -18.86 -2.26
C ASP A 183 -18.99 -19.61 -2.81
N GLY A 184 -19.30 -19.43 -4.10
CA GLY A 184 -20.45 -20.07 -4.75
C GLY A 184 -21.82 -19.52 -4.32
N TYR A 185 -21.88 -18.34 -3.70
CA TYR A 185 -23.14 -17.69 -3.37
C TYR A 185 -24.03 -17.51 -4.60
N THR A 186 -25.32 -17.81 -4.44
CA THR A 186 -26.37 -17.60 -5.45
C THR A 186 -27.55 -16.89 -4.79
N GLY A 187 -28.08 -15.88 -5.46
CA GLY A 187 -29.20 -15.08 -5.00
C GLY A 187 -28.88 -13.59 -4.98
N THR A 188 -29.78 -12.84 -4.36
CA THR A 188 -29.73 -11.39 -4.34
C THR A 188 -28.72 -10.84 -3.33
N ALA A 189 -27.80 -10.00 -3.79
CA ALA A 189 -26.77 -9.35 -2.98
C ALA A 189 -26.70 -7.84 -3.27
N ALA A 190 -26.04 -7.08 -2.38
CA ALA A 190 -25.84 -5.64 -2.52
C ALA A 190 -24.41 -5.33 -2.99
N VAL A 191 -24.25 -4.45 -3.96
CA VAL A 191 -22.92 -4.02 -4.46
C VAL A 191 -22.16 -3.25 -3.39
N GLU A 192 -20.92 -3.67 -3.14
CA GLU A 192 -19.99 -3.02 -2.22
C GLU A 192 -18.91 -2.22 -2.96
N ALA A 193 -18.37 -2.79 -4.04
CA ALA A 193 -17.38 -2.15 -4.89
C ALA A 193 -17.45 -2.74 -6.30
N TRP A 194 -17.03 -1.99 -7.32
CA TRP A 194 -17.01 -2.46 -8.70
C TRP A 194 -15.86 -1.87 -9.49
N THR A 195 -15.53 -2.51 -10.61
CA THR A 195 -14.65 -1.97 -11.64
C THR A 195 -15.15 -2.40 -13.02
N VAL A 196 -15.06 -1.50 -13.99
CA VAL A 196 -15.46 -1.74 -15.38
C VAL A 196 -14.21 -1.93 -16.22
N ASN A 197 -14.17 -3.02 -16.97
CA ASN A 197 -13.13 -3.28 -17.94
C ASN A 197 -13.47 -2.63 -19.28
N TYR A 198 -12.45 -2.03 -19.88
CA TYR A 198 -12.53 -1.34 -21.16
C TYR A 198 -11.71 -2.07 -22.23
N GLY A 199 -12.27 -2.15 -23.44
CA GLY A 199 -11.61 -2.65 -24.62
C GLY A 199 -10.53 -1.69 -25.13
N ARG A 200 -9.74 -2.13 -26.12
CA ARG A 200 -8.73 -1.27 -26.77
C ARG A 200 -9.32 -0.08 -27.51
N ASP A 201 -10.59 -0.19 -27.89
CA ASP A 201 -11.39 0.88 -28.51
C ASP A 201 -12.00 1.85 -27.48
N GLY A 202 -11.75 1.64 -26.19
CA GLY A 202 -12.34 2.41 -25.10
C GLY A 202 -13.79 2.05 -24.80
N SER A 203 -14.33 0.95 -25.35
CA SER A 203 -15.69 0.50 -25.02
C SER A 203 -15.73 -0.31 -23.71
N PRO A 204 -16.64 0.00 -22.77
CA PRO A 204 -16.97 -0.88 -21.66
C PRO A 204 -17.43 -2.25 -22.18
N PHE A 205 -16.97 -3.34 -21.57
CA PHE A 205 -17.40 -4.67 -22.02
C PHE A 205 -17.68 -5.70 -20.92
N GLN A 206 -17.25 -5.43 -19.69
CA GLN A 206 -17.43 -6.34 -18.56
C GLN A 206 -17.25 -5.59 -17.25
N THR A 207 -18.05 -5.93 -16.24
CA THR A 207 -17.92 -5.36 -14.89
C THR A 207 -17.62 -6.47 -13.89
N PHE A 208 -16.61 -6.25 -13.04
CA PHE A 208 -16.41 -7.06 -11.84
C PHE A 208 -17.02 -6.35 -10.64
N VAL A 209 -17.75 -7.09 -9.82
CA VAL A 209 -18.41 -6.57 -8.63
C VAL A 209 -18.00 -7.37 -7.41
N SER A 210 -17.76 -6.67 -6.32
CA SER A 210 -17.74 -7.21 -4.96
C SER A 210 -19.08 -6.91 -4.32
N VAL A 211 -19.72 -7.92 -3.74
CA VAL A 211 -21.07 -7.78 -3.17
C VAL A 211 -21.18 -8.38 -1.78
N ARG A 212 -22.09 -7.83 -0.98
CA ARG A 212 -22.48 -8.33 0.33
C ARG A 212 -23.76 -9.14 0.24
N THR A 213 -23.72 -10.36 0.77
CA THR A 213 -24.91 -11.21 0.94
C THR A 213 -25.82 -10.64 2.04
N PRO A 214 -27.07 -11.09 2.17
CA PRO A 214 -27.96 -10.70 3.27
C PRO A 214 -27.41 -11.03 4.68
N THR A 215 -26.51 -12.01 4.80
CA THR A 215 -25.81 -12.35 6.05
C THR A 215 -24.60 -11.46 6.32
N GLY A 216 -24.23 -10.60 5.36
CA GLY A 216 -23.04 -9.78 5.42
C GLY A 216 -21.76 -10.54 5.06
N ALA A 217 -21.81 -11.71 4.44
CA ALA A 217 -20.61 -12.30 3.82
C ALA A 217 -20.30 -11.60 2.48
N ARG A 218 -19.08 -11.74 1.95
CA ARG A 218 -18.70 -11.17 0.65
C ARG A 218 -18.49 -12.23 -0.40
N THR A 219 -18.96 -11.95 -1.61
CA THR A 219 -18.60 -12.72 -2.81
C THR A 219 -18.20 -11.79 -3.95
N PHE A 220 -17.61 -12.36 -5.00
CA PHE A 220 -17.28 -11.65 -6.23
C PHE A 220 -18.10 -12.22 -7.38
N ALA A 221 -18.58 -11.35 -8.25
CA ALA A 221 -19.33 -11.75 -9.43
C ALA A 221 -18.93 -10.90 -10.64
N LYS A 222 -19.38 -11.34 -11.81
CA LYS A 222 -19.08 -10.71 -13.09
C LYS A 222 -20.36 -10.41 -13.86
N ILE A 223 -20.53 -9.18 -14.30
CA ILE A 223 -21.57 -8.79 -15.26
C ILE A 223 -20.93 -8.83 -16.64
N ASP A 224 -21.37 -9.78 -17.47
CA ASP A 224 -20.87 -10.00 -18.84
C ASP A 224 -21.87 -9.47 -19.88
N ASP A 225 -22.26 -8.22 -19.71
CA ASP A 225 -23.23 -7.53 -20.56
C ASP A 225 -22.68 -6.14 -20.89
N ARG A 226 -22.50 -5.86 -22.19
CA ARG A 226 -21.87 -4.63 -22.68
C ARG A 226 -22.71 -3.39 -22.39
N ASP A 227 -24.03 -3.51 -22.51
CA ASP A 227 -24.95 -2.38 -22.29
C ASP A 227 -25.01 -2.05 -20.80
N ALA A 228 -25.08 -3.07 -19.95
CA ALA A 228 -24.98 -2.90 -18.50
C ALA A 228 -23.63 -2.31 -18.09
N SER A 229 -22.51 -2.81 -18.64
CA SER A 229 -21.18 -2.25 -18.35
C SER A 229 -21.04 -0.80 -18.82
N ALA A 230 -21.64 -0.43 -19.95
CA ALA A 230 -21.68 0.95 -20.42
C ALA A 230 -22.51 1.85 -19.49
N HIS A 231 -23.63 1.35 -18.98
CA HIS A 231 -24.41 2.09 -17.97
C HIS A 231 -23.64 2.26 -16.65
N ILE A 232 -23.01 1.20 -16.15
CA ILE A 232 -22.25 1.20 -14.89
C ILE A 232 -20.99 2.08 -14.98
N ALA A 233 -20.40 2.22 -16.16
CA ALA A 233 -19.25 3.11 -16.38
C ALA A 233 -19.54 4.57 -15.97
N ASP A 234 -20.78 5.02 -16.14
CA ASP A 234 -21.22 6.39 -15.89
C ASP A 234 -22.15 6.52 -14.65
N THR A 235 -22.37 5.42 -13.93
CA THR A 235 -23.35 5.35 -12.83
C THR A 235 -22.74 4.80 -11.54
N ASP A 236 -23.02 5.47 -10.43
CA ASP A 236 -22.72 4.94 -9.10
C ASP A 236 -23.73 3.84 -8.75
N ILE A 237 -23.24 2.61 -8.61
CA ILE A 237 -24.04 1.44 -8.25
C ILE A 237 -23.79 0.95 -6.82
N ALA A 238 -23.18 1.76 -5.96
CA ALA A 238 -22.97 1.41 -4.56
C ALA A 238 -24.31 1.07 -3.88
N GLY A 239 -24.38 -0.08 -3.22
CA GLY A 239 -25.59 -0.57 -2.55
C GLY A 239 -26.69 -1.08 -3.49
N ALA A 240 -26.51 -1.03 -4.81
CA ALA A 240 -27.49 -1.56 -5.75
C ALA A 240 -27.70 -3.07 -5.54
N SER A 241 -28.93 -3.52 -5.72
CA SER A 241 -29.29 -4.94 -5.66
C SER A 241 -28.94 -5.63 -6.98
N ILE A 242 -28.23 -6.75 -6.90
CA ILE A 242 -27.91 -7.59 -8.05
C ILE A 242 -28.26 -9.04 -7.77
N GLU A 243 -28.58 -9.79 -8.82
CA GLU A 243 -28.77 -11.23 -8.73
C GLU A 243 -27.48 -11.94 -9.14
N VAL A 244 -26.90 -12.73 -8.23
CA VAL A 244 -25.69 -13.55 -8.47
C VAL A 244 -26.11 -14.98 -8.80
N ALA A 245 -25.60 -15.52 -9.89
CA ALA A 245 -25.84 -16.89 -10.34
C ALA A 245 -24.74 -17.85 -9.86
N ALA A 246 -25.04 -19.15 -9.87
CA ALA A 246 -24.14 -20.20 -9.40
C ALA A 246 -22.81 -20.31 -10.16
N ASP A 247 -22.74 -19.78 -11.39
CA ASP A 247 -21.51 -19.73 -12.20
C ASP A 247 -20.67 -18.46 -11.97
N GLY A 248 -21.08 -17.61 -11.02
CA GLY A 248 -20.43 -16.33 -10.70
C GLY A 248 -20.81 -15.19 -11.65
N SER A 249 -21.72 -15.40 -12.61
CA SER A 249 -22.31 -14.30 -13.36
C SER A 249 -23.29 -13.51 -12.49
N ALA A 250 -23.47 -12.23 -12.80
CA ALA A 250 -24.46 -11.39 -12.12
C ALA A 250 -25.22 -10.49 -13.09
N ARG A 251 -26.40 -10.05 -12.66
CA ARG A 251 -27.25 -9.09 -13.36
C ARG A 251 -27.66 -7.97 -12.42
N LEU A 252 -27.55 -6.74 -12.89
CA LEU A 252 -28.11 -5.58 -12.21
C LEU A 252 -29.63 -5.63 -12.34
N ASN A 253 -30.34 -5.55 -11.21
CA ASN A 253 -31.80 -5.56 -11.17
C ASN A 253 -32.40 -4.22 -11.60
#